data_AF-A0A7T8KBI0-F1
#
_entry.id   AF-A0A7T8KBI0-F1
#
_cell.length_a   1.000
_cell.length_b   1.000
_cell.length_c   1.000
_cell.angle_alpha   90.00
_cell.angle_beta   90.00
_cell.angle_gamma   90.00
#
_symmetry.space_group_name_H-M   'P 1'
#
loop_
_entity.id
_entity.type
_entity.pdbx_description
1 polymer ?
#
loop_
_entity_poly.entity_id
_entity_poly.type
_entity_poly.pdbx_seq_one_letter_code
_entity_poly.pdbx_strand_id
1 'polypeptide(L)'
;MSVLPKKCNVSRATVFRAVKELNIISYKRSQAHSLTGKMKEVRLRRCKKVLNSVTSPPLKFFSNENIFTVDRSSKTKKEVPKSFRTKSDLCDGPRYFQHCRRLHYHFFKAGEKIKFDVYLGVLKEVVKPWIDGFFQQDSAPTHKAKKTQEWLQANACLRHFPCQCNLPQASIRRQAIKLPTADVTAACKAFRSLIEAVISAEGGNIV
;
A
#
# COMPACT_ATOMS: atom_id res chain seq x y z
N MET A 1 15.89 18.73 23.13
CA MET A 1 16.53 17.40 23.30
C MET A 1 17.72 17.53 24.25
N SER A 2 17.67 16.98 25.46
CA SER A 2 18.76 17.04 26.45
C SER A 2 18.78 15.88 27.45
N VAL A 3 18.22 14.71 27.08
CA VAL A 3 18.07 13.58 28.02
C VAL A 3 19.43 12.95 28.37
N LEU A 4 20.26 12.66 27.35
CA LEU A 4 21.58 12.02 27.53
C LEU A 4 22.57 12.87 28.34
N PRO A 5 22.80 14.17 28.02
CA PRO A 5 23.70 15.02 28.81
C PRO A 5 23.28 15.12 30.28
N LYS A 6 21.98 15.22 30.56
CA LYS A 6 21.43 15.26 31.93
C LYS A 6 21.63 13.93 32.66
N LYS A 7 21.33 12.81 32.02
CA LYS A 7 21.47 11.47 32.61
C LYS A 7 22.93 11.13 32.94
N CYS A 8 23.86 11.57 32.09
CA CYS A 8 25.28 11.32 32.26
C CYS A 8 26.01 12.43 33.05
N ASN A 9 25.30 13.47 33.50
CA ASN A 9 25.86 14.66 34.16
C ASN A 9 27.07 15.28 33.42
N VAL A 10 26.98 15.40 32.10
CA VAL A 10 28.05 15.96 31.25
C VAL A 10 27.52 17.05 30.33
N SER A 11 28.45 17.86 29.79
CA SER A 11 28.11 18.87 28.80
C SER A 11 27.59 18.25 27.50
N ARG A 12 26.76 18.99 26.76
CA ARG A 12 26.33 18.56 25.41
C ARG A 12 27.50 18.34 24.47
N ALA A 13 28.56 19.14 24.58
CA ALA A 13 29.74 19.05 23.74
C ALA A 13 30.47 17.71 23.96
N THR A 14 30.53 17.24 25.22
CA THR A 14 31.10 15.94 25.58
C THR A 14 30.32 14.80 24.93
N VAL A 15 28.98 14.82 25.00
CA VAL A 15 28.14 13.81 24.33
C VAL A 15 28.31 13.86 22.81
N PHE A 16 28.40 15.05 22.21
CA PHE A 16 28.57 15.21 20.77
C PHE A 16 29.92 14.66 20.26
N ARG A 17 31.01 14.93 21.00
CA ARG A 17 32.33 14.36 20.68
C ARG A 17 32.31 12.83 20.74
N ALA A 18 31.72 12.27 21.80
CA ALA A 18 31.57 10.82 21.94
C ALA A 18 30.74 10.20 20.80
N VAL A 19 29.64 10.82 20.38
CA VAL A 19 28.83 10.36 19.23
C VAL A 19 29.64 10.36 17.94
N LYS A 20 30.50 11.37 17.74
CA LYS A 20 31.39 11.48 16.58
C LYS A 20 32.49 10.43 16.60
N GLU A 21 33.13 10.22 17.75
CA GLU A 21 34.16 9.19 17.95
C GLU A 21 33.62 7.78 17.76
N LEU A 22 32.41 7.51 18.26
CA LEU A 22 31.72 6.24 18.09
C LEU A 22 31.09 6.06 16.70
N ASN A 23 31.21 7.06 15.81
CA ASN A 23 30.62 7.08 14.48
C ASN A 23 29.11 6.73 14.46
N ILE A 24 28.37 7.22 15.47
CA ILE A 24 26.94 6.92 15.62
C ILE A 24 26.13 7.95 14.81
N ILE A 25 25.31 7.44 13.89
CA ILE A 25 24.40 8.26 13.07
C ILE A 25 23.01 8.23 13.70
N SER A 26 22.35 9.38 13.77
CA SER A 26 20.96 9.44 14.20
C SER A 26 20.02 9.11 13.04
N TYR A 27 19.19 8.09 13.22
CA TYR A 27 18.17 7.70 12.25
C TYR A 27 16.80 8.23 12.67
N LYS A 28 16.05 8.75 11.70
CA LYS A 28 14.64 9.07 11.90
C LYS A 28 13.86 7.75 11.93
N ARG A 29 13.21 7.46 13.06
CA ARG A 29 12.28 6.31 13.16
C ARG A 29 11.10 6.52 12.22
N SER A 30 10.75 5.49 11.46
CA SER A 30 9.51 5.43 10.69
C SER A 30 8.32 5.40 11.65
N GLN A 31 7.26 6.11 11.28
CA GLN A 31 5.99 6.01 11.98
C GLN A 31 5.25 4.77 11.47
N ALA A 32 4.81 3.91 12.38
CA ALA A 32 4.01 2.74 12.05
C ALA A 32 2.79 2.69 12.97
N HIS A 33 1.72 2.05 12.50
CA HIS A 33 0.56 1.80 13.32
C HIS A 33 0.94 0.88 14.49
N SER A 34 0.52 1.26 15.71
CA SER A 34 0.76 0.45 16.90
C SER A 34 -0.15 -0.77 16.88
N LEU A 35 0.44 -1.96 16.76
CA LEU A 35 -0.31 -3.21 16.69
C LEU A 35 -0.65 -3.71 18.09
N THR A 36 -1.93 -3.99 18.33
CA THR A 36 -2.36 -4.71 19.55
C THR A 36 -1.91 -6.17 19.49
N GLY A 37 -1.85 -6.85 20.65
CA GLY A 37 -1.51 -8.29 20.72
C GLY A 37 -2.40 -9.14 19.79
N LYS A 38 -3.71 -8.88 19.79
CA LYS A 38 -4.68 -9.55 18.90
C LYS A 38 -4.38 -9.31 17.42
N MET A 39 -3.94 -8.10 17.05
CA MET A 39 -3.56 -7.81 15.66
C MET A 39 -2.31 -8.59 15.23
N LYS A 40 -1.30 -8.68 16.10
CA LYS A 40 -0.09 -9.47 15.85
C LYS A 40 -0.43 -10.96 15.69
N GLU A 41 -1.26 -11.49 16.57
CA GLU A 41 -1.72 -12.88 16.50
C GLU A 41 -2.47 -13.17 15.18
N VAL A 42 -3.40 -12.30 14.79
CA VAL A 42 -4.13 -12.43 13.52
C VAL A 42 -3.17 -12.38 12.32
N ARG A 43 -2.18 -11.48 12.35
CA ARG A 43 -1.14 -11.39 11.31
C ARG A 43 -0.32 -12.67 11.25
N LEU A 44 0.21 -13.13 12.38
CA LEU A 44 1.03 -14.34 12.48
C LEU A 44 0.26 -15.57 11.98
N ARG A 45 -0.97 -15.76 12.45
CA ARG A 45 -1.85 -16.87 12.03
C ARG A 45 -2.11 -16.84 10.53
N ARG A 46 -2.40 -15.67 9.95
CA ARG A 46 -2.64 -15.51 8.50
C ARG A 46 -1.38 -15.77 7.70
N CYS A 47 -0.24 -15.22 8.11
CA CYS A 47 1.04 -15.42 7.45
C CYS A 47 1.45 -16.90 7.42
N LYS A 48 1.34 -17.62 8.54
CA LYS A 48 1.58 -19.08 8.59
C LYS A 48 0.65 -19.85 7.65
N LYS A 49 -0.64 -19.52 7.65
CA LYS A 49 -1.62 -20.16 6.74
C LYS A 49 -1.28 -19.91 5.27
N VAL A 50 -0.96 -18.66 4.92
CA VAL A 50 -0.58 -18.30 3.55
C VAL A 50 0.71 -19.01 3.15
N LEU A 51 1.75 -19.03 3.99
CA LEU A 51 3.01 -19.69 3.72
C LEU A 51 2.83 -21.19 3.43
N ASN A 52 2.00 -21.88 4.21
CA ASN A 52 1.70 -23.30 4.01
C ASN A 52 0.86 -23.57 2.74
N SER A 53 0.02 -22.61 2.34
CA SER A 53 -0.79 -22.72 1.12
C SER A 53 -0.05 -22.33 -0.17
N VAL A 54 1.07 -21.62 -0.05
CA VAL A 54 1.87 -21.14 -1.19
C VAL A 54 3.00 -22.14 -1.43
N THR A 55 2.71 -23.20 -2.18
CA THR A 55 3.69 -24.23 -2.57
C THR A 55 4.57 -23.81 -3.75
N SER A 56 4.10 -22.91 -4.62
CA SER A 56 4.82 -22.31 -5.78
C SER A 56 3.88 -21.26 -6.42
N PRO A 57 4.35 -20.10 -6.93
CA PRO A 57 3.70 -18.81 -6.71
C PRO A 57 2.28 -18.74 -7.32
N PRO A 58 1.20 -18.73 -6.52
CA PRO A 58 -0.13 -18.67 -7.07
C PRO A 58 -0.80 -17.31 -6.83
N LEU A 59 -0.15 -16.38 -6.11
CA LEU A 59 -0.70 -15.05 -5.84
C LEU A 59 -0.44 -14.14 -7.04
N LYS A 60 -1.39 -14.16 -7.98
CA LYS A 60 -1.31 -13.42 -9.24
C LYS A 60 -2.00 -12.05 -9.18
N PHE A 61 -2.90 -11.83 -8.22
CA PHE A 61 -3.70 -10.60 -8.13
C PHE A 61 -3.68 -9.99 -6.73
N PHE A 62 -2.90 -8.93 -6.58
CA PHE A 62 -3.07 -7.95 -5.52
C PHE A 62 -3.94 -6.84 -6.04
N SER A 63 -4.79 -6.30 -5.18
CA SER A 63 -5.56 -5.10 -5.45
C SER A 63 -5.54 -4.17 -4.24
N ASN A 64 -5.56 -2.89 -4.52
CA ASN A 64 -5.72 -1.87 -3.51
C ASN A 64 -6.40 -0.65 -4.12
N GLU A 65 -7.01 0.16 -3.27
CA GLU A 65 -7.47 1.52 -3.59
C GLU A 65 -6.48 2.53 -3.03
N ASN A 66 -6.09 3.50 -3.85
CA ASN A 66 -5.22 4.60 -3.43
C ASN A 66 -5.80 5.93 -3.90
N ILE A 67 -5.72 6.95 -3.05
CA ILE A 67 -6.11 8.34 -3.40
C ILE A 67 -4.87 9.04 -3.95
N PHE A 68 -4.98 9.64 -5.13
CA PHE A 68 -3.97 10.58 -5.61
C PHE A 68 -4.35 11.99 -5.18
N THR A 69 -3.42 12.78 -4.67
CA THR A 69 -3.60 14.21 -4.49
C THR A 69 -2.80 14.94 -5.56
N VAL A 70 -3.48 15.75 -6.37
CA VAL A 70 -2.80 16.64 -7.32
C VAL A 70 -2.54 17.94 -6.61
N ASP A 71 -1.38 18.06 -5.97
CA ASP A 71 -0.95 19.35 -5.44
C ASP A 71 -0.60 20.26 -6.61
N ARG A 72 -1.15 21.48 -6.64
CA ARG A 72 -0.61 22.55 -7.49
C ARG A 72 0.83 22.77 -7.03
N SER A 73 1.80 22.44 -7.87
CA SER A 73 3.22 22.62 -7.56
C SER A 73 3.47 24.05 -7.04
N SER A 74 3.76 24.20 -5.75
CA SER A 74 4.35 25.43 -5.26
C SER A 74 5.79 25.44 -5.77
N LYS A 75 6.02 26.23 -6.82
CA LYS A 75 7.37 26.56 -7.25
C LYS A 75 8.07 27.30 -6.08
N THR A 76 9.38 27.09 -6.02
CA THR A 76 10.40 27.68 -5.11
C THR A 76 10.45 27.18 -3.65
N LYS A 77 11.56 26.51 -3.31
CA LYS A 77 11.97 26.04 -1.97
C LYS A 77 12.31 27.16 -0.96
N LYS A 78 12.02 28.43 -1.27
CA LYS A 78 12.26 29.55 -0.36
C LYS A 78 10.91 29.99 0.20
N GLU A 79 10.79 29.91 1.52
CA GLU A 79 9.61 30.27 2.32
C GLU A 79 8.43 29.30 2.21
N VAL A 80 8.51 28.19 2.95
CA VAL A 80 7.31 27.46 3.38
C VAL A 80 6.89 28.04 4.74
N PRO A 81 5.73 28.72 4.86
CA PRO A 81 5.20 29.12 6.16
C PRO A 81 4.99 27.90 7.04
N LYS A 82 5.37 27.99 8.32
CA LYS A 82 5.44 26.86 9.29
C LYS A 82 4.11 26.16 9.60
N SER A 83 3.02 26.49 8.92
CA SER A 83 1.73 25.83 9.08
C SER A 83 0.84 25.96 7.85
N PHE A 84 1.19 25.29 6.75
CA PHE A 84 0.18 24.95 5.75
C PHE A 84 -0.49 23.63 6.15
N ARG A 85 -1.57 23.73 6.96
CA ARG A 85 -2.61 22.69 6.99
C ARG A 85 -3.71 23.10 6.02
N THR A 86 -3.43 23.02 4.72
CA THR A 86 -4.51 22.91 3.74
C THR A 86 -4.82 21.43 3.58
N LYS A 87 -5.74 20.93 4.42
CA LYS A 87 -6.76 20.03 3.88
C LYS A 87 -7.60 20.87 2.92
N SER A 88 -7.04 21.23 1.77
CA SER A 88 -7.82 21.88 0.73
C SER A 88 -8.83 20.87 0.23
N ASP A 89 -10.07 21.30 0.03
CA ASP A 89 -11.24 20.53 -0.43
C ASP A 89 -11.11 19.93 -1.85
N LEU A 90 -9.88 19.76 -2.33
CA LEU A 90 -9.42 19.08 -3.55
C LEU A 90 -8.70 17.75 -3.22
N CYS A 91 -8.84 17.22 -2.01
CA CYS A 91 -8.26 15.94 -1.55
C CYS A 91 -8.93 14.69 -2.15
N ASP A 92 -9.54 14.82 -3.31
CA ASP A 92 -10.35 13.79 -3.94
C ASP A 92 -9.85 13.54 -5.37
N GLY A 93 -8.56 13.26 -5.52
CA GLY A 93 -8.09 12.73 -6.81
C GLY A 93 -8.57 11.30 -7.02
N PRO A 94 -8.52 10.83 -8.27
CA PRO A 94 -9.22 9.62 -8.66
C PRO A 94 -8.60 8.41 -7.95
N ARG A 95 -9.45 7.61 -7.31
CA ARG A 95 -9.04 6.33 -6.73
C ARG A 95 -8.72 5.35 -7.84
N TYR A 96 -7.79 4.44 -7.63
CA TYR A 96 -7.51 3.39 -8.61
C TYR A 96 -7.38 2.00 -8.03
N PHE A 97 -7.74 1.01 -8.86
CA PHE A 97 -7.40 -0.39 -8.69
C PHE A 97 -6.06 -0.70 -9.38
N GLN A 98 -5.21 -1.58 -8.85
CA GLN A 98 -3.91 -1.93 -9.47
C GLN A 98 -3.74 -3.45 -9.57
N HIS A 99 -3.05 -3.94 -10.61
CA HIS A 99 -2.79 -5.36 -10.86
C HIS A 99 -1.28 -5.64 -11.12
N CYS A 100 -0.71 -6.71 -10.53
CA CYS A 100 0.73 -7.03 -10.53
C CYS A 100 1.32 -7.50 -11.89
N ARG A 101 0.55 -7.90 -12.92
CA ARG A 101 1.18 -8.30 -14.21
C ARG A 101 1.09 -7.27 -15.33
N ARG A 102 0.03 -6.46 -15.37
CA ARG A 102 -0.21 -5.48 -16.45
C ARG A 102 -0.75 -4.12 -16.00
N LEU A 103 -0.75 -3.84 -14.69
CA LEU A 103 -1.12 -2.55 -14.11
C LEU A 103 -2.41 -1.98 -14.74
N HIS A 104 -3.52 -2.69 -14.58
CA HIS A 104 -4.84 -2.17 -14.97
C HIS A 104 -5.34 -1.21 -13.90
N TYR A 105 -5.80 -0.04 -14.34
CA TYR A 105 -6.35 1.01 -13.49
C TYR A 105 -7.80 1.32 -13.85
N HIS A 106 -8.69 1.17 -12.87
CA HIS A 106 -10.02 1.77 -12.92
C HIS A 106 -10.01 3.05 -12.11
N PHE A 107 -10.45 4.17 -12.66
CA PHE A 107 -10.46 5.44 -11.93
C PHE A 107 -11.88 5.84 -11.53
N PHE A 108 -12.08 6.05 -10.24
CA PHE A 108 -13.36 6.56 -9.72
C PHE A 108 -13.47 8.07 -9.89
N LYS A 109 -14.70 8.60 -9.89
CA LYS A 109 -14.90 10.05 -9.94
C LYS A 109 -14.36 10.70 -8.67
N ALA A 110 -13.85 11.93 -8.81
CA ALA A 110 -13.42 12.73 -7.67
C ALA A 110 -14.57 12.88 -6.66
N GLY A 111 -14.29 12.58 -5.39
CA GLY A 111 -15.23 12.71 -4.27
C GLY A 111 -16.24 11.57 -4.16
N GLU A 112 -16.19 10.61 -5.09
CA GLU A 112 -17.09 9.48 -5.07
C GLU A 112 -16.71 8.52 -3.93
N LYS A 113 -17.62 8.38 -2.97
CA LYS A 113 -17.53 7.31 -1.97
C LYS A 113 -17.84 5.99 -2.65
N ILE A 114 -16.88 5.07 -2.65
CA ILE A 114 -17.05 3.75 -3.22
C ILE A 114 -18.06 2.99 -2.35
N LYS A 115 -19.28 2.86 -2.88
CA LYS A 115 -20.32 2.00 -2.33
C LYS A 115 -20.20 0.60 -2.91
N PHE A 116 -20.92 -0.34 -2.32
CA PHE A 116 -20.87 -1.74 -2.74
C PHE A 116 -21.25 -1.94 -4.21
N ASP A 117 -22.26 -1.23 -4.73
CA ASP A 117 -22.68 -1.34 -6.13
C ASP A 117 -21.59 -0.90 -7.10
N VAL A 118 -20.95 0.23 -6.80
CA VAL A 118 -19.85 0.77 -7.60
C VAL A 118 -18.68 -0.21 -7.60
N TYR A 119 -18.32 -0.74 -6.42
CA TYR A 119 -17.26 -1.74 -6.32
C TYR A 119 -17.58 -3.02 -7.09
N LEU A 120 -18.81 -3.51 -7.01
CA LEU A 120 -19.25 -4.71 -7.73
C LEU A 120 -19.24 -4.49 -9.26
N GLY A 121 -19.58 -3.29 -9.72
CA GLY A 121 -19.42 -2.90 -11.12
C GLY A 121 -17.96 -3.01 -11.59
N VAL A 122 -17.02 -2.47 -10.81
CA VAL A 122 -15.58 -2.58 -11.10
C VAL A 122 -15.12 -4.03 -11.10
N LEU A 123 -15.57 -4.85 -10.15
CA LEU A 123 -15.24 -6.27 -10.13
C LEU A 123 -15.71 -6.98 -11.42
N LYS A 124 -16.94 -6.70 -11.87
CA LYS A 124 -17.52 -7.33 -13.06
C LYS A 124 -16.85 -6.89 -14.36
N GLU A 125 -16.62 -5.60 -14.51
CA GLU A 125 -16.14 -5.03 -15.77
C GLU A 125 -14.62 -5.05 -15.89
N VAL A 126 -13.93 -4.76 -14.78
CA VAL A 126 -12.48 -4.54 -14.78
C VAL A 126 -11.73 -5.74 -14.25
N VAL A 127 -12.22 -6.45 -13.23
CA VAL A 127 -11.45 -7.52 -12.57
C VAL A 127 -11.76 -8.90 -13.15
N LYS A 128 -13.02 -9.21 -13.43
CA LYS A 128 -13.49 -10.48 -13.98
C LYS A 128 -12.66 -10.97 -15.19
N PRO A 129 -12.32 -10.12 -16.17
CA PRO A 129 -11.54 -10.57 -17.33
C PRO A 129 -10.17 -11.16 -16.95
N TRP A 130 -9.61 -10.79 -15.80
CA TRP A 130 -8.23 -11.04 -15.44
C TRP A 130 -8.07 -12.06 -14.32
N ILE A 131 -9.06 -12.21 -13.42
CA ILE A 131 -8.93 -13.06 -12.23
C ILE A 131 -8.74 -14.55 -12.63
N ASP A 132 -7.48 -15.01 -12.60
CA ASP A 132 -7.07 -16.39 -12.91
C ASP A 132 -6.30 -17.03 -11.73
N GLY A 133 -6.89 -16.97 -10.53
CA GLY A 133 -6.33 -17.58 -9.33
C GLY A 133 -6.59 -16.78 -8.06
N PHE A 134 -5.57 -16.71 -7.19
CA PHE A 134 -5.71 -16.05 -5.89
C PHE A 134 -5.83 -14.53 -6.04
N PHE A 135 -6.95 -14.00 -5.56
CA PHE A 135 -7.26 -12.59 -5.48
C PHE A 135 -7.15 -12.09 -4.05
N GLN A 136 -6.27 -11.11 -3.82
CA GLN A 136 -6.06 -10.46 -2.54
C GLN A 136 -6.58 -9.02 -2.60
N GLN A 137 -7.30 -8.64 -1.55
CA GLN A 137 -7.81 -7.30 -1.29
C GLN A 137 -7.76 -7.03 0.22
N ASP A 138 -7.98 -5.78 0.64
CA ASP A 138 -8.05 -5.43 2.05
C ASP A 138 -9.40 -5.82 2.69
N SER A 139 -9.59 -5.45 3.96
CA SER A 139 -10.79 -5.83 4.72
C SER A 139 -11.82 -4.71 4.85
N ALA A 140 -11.86 -3.77 3.90
CA ALA A 140 -12.82 -2.67 3.88
C ALA A 140 -14.28 -3.16 3.93
N PRO A 141 -15.23 -2.38 4.48
CA PRO A 141 -16.62 -2.81 4.63
C PRO A 141 -17.28 -3.26 3.32
N THR A 142 -17.01 -2.56 2.21
CA THR A 142 -17.52 -2.89 0.86
C THR A 142 -16.99 -4.23 0.35
N HIS A 143 -15.74 -4.55 0.68
CA HIS A 143 -15.11 -5.81 0.28
C HIS A 143 -15.72 -6.99 1.03
N LYS A 144 -16.10 -6.80 2.30
CA LYS A 144 -16.74 -7.82 3.14
C LYS A 144 -18.24 -7.98 2.91
N ALA A 145 -18.87 -7.11 2.12
CA ALA A 145 -20.30 -7.19 1.87
C ALA A 145 -20.65 -8.56 1.27
N LYS A 146 -21.77 -9.16 1.72
CA LYS A 146 -22.21 -10.51 1.32
C LYS A 146 -22.24 -10.68 -0.20
N LYS A 147 -22.87 -9.73 -0.91
CA LYS A 147 -22.95 -9.74 -2.39
C LYS A 147 -21.58 -9.75 -3.06
N THR A 148 -20.61 -9.01 -2.51
CA THR A 148 -19.24 -8.98 -3.02
C THR A 148 -18.57 -10.35 -2.85
N GLN A 149 -18.74 -10.96 -1.68
CA GLN A 149 -18.17 -12.28 -1.37
C GLN A 149 -18.80 -13.39 -2.21
N GLU A 150 -20.13 -13.38 -2.37
CA GLU A 150 -20.86 -14.31 -3.25
C GLU A 150 -20.40 -14.19 -4.70
N TRP A 151 -20.21 -12.96 -5.19
CA TRP A 151 -19.72 -12.72 -6.53
C TRP A 151 -18.30 -13.27 -6.72
N LEU A 152 -17.40 -13.03 -5.76
CA LEU A 152 -16.02 -13.53 -5.81
C LEU A 152 -15.97 -15.05 -5.78
N GLN A 153 -16.80 -15.69 -4.96
CA GLN A 153 -16.92 -17.16 -4.93
C GLN A 153 -17.39 -17.73 -6.26
N ALA A 154 -18.33 -17.05 -6.93
CA ALA A 154 -18.89 -17.50 -8.20
C ALA A 154 -18.02 -17.18 -9.44
N ASN A 155 -17.15 -16.16 -9.38
CA ASN A 155 -16.47 -15.62 -10.57
C ASN A 155 -14.94 -15.67 -10.51
N ALA A 156 -14.31 -16.11 -9.42
CA ALA A 156 -12.85 -16.23 -9.34
C ALA A 156 -12.23 -17.31 -10.27
N CYS A 157 -12.99 -17.81 -11.26
CA CYS A 157 -12.53 -18.57 -12.41
C CYS A 157 -13.41 -18.23 -13.64
N LEU A 158 -12.86 -17.55 -14.67
CA LEU A 158 -13.11 -17.63 -16.14
C LEU A 158 -13.01 -16.28 -16.91
N ARG A 159 -12.64 -16.39 -18.19
CA ARG A 159 -11.83 -15.51 -19.07
C ARG A 159 -12.50 -14.28 -19.76
N HIS A 160 -11.69 -13.21 -19.85
CA HIS A 160 -11.40 -12.14 -20.85
C HIS A 160 -12.41 -11.46 -21.81
N PHE A 161 -12.43 -10.11 -21.80
CA PHE A 161 -12.61 -9.14 -22.91
C PHE A 161 -11.98 -7.75 -22.56
N PRO A 162 -11.61 -6.87 -23.52
CA PRO A 162 -10.92 -5.60 -23.26
C PRO A 162 -11.86 -4.37 -23.22
N CYS A 163 -11.47 -3.30 -22.51
CA CYS A 163 -12.18 -2.00 -22.53
C CYS A 163 -11.25 -0.80 -22.78
N GLN A 164 -11.81 0.25 -23.39
CA GLN A 164 -11.16 1.53 -23.74
C GLN A 164 -11.85 2.70 -23.02
N CYS A 165 -11.08 3.69 -22.54
CA CYS A 165 -11.58 5.04 -22.22
C CYS A 165 -10.43 6.07 -21.98
N ASN A 166 -10.70 7.37 -22.19
CA ASN A 166 -9.77 8.50 -22.29
C ASN A 166 -9.81 9.47 -21.08
N LEU A 167 -8.60 9.93 -20.62
CA LEU A 167 -8.16 11.14 -19.86
C LEU A 167 -8.94 11.64 -18.61
N PRO A 168 -8.32 12.18 -17.51
CA PRO A 168 -6.96 12.71 -17.23
C PRO A 168 -5.98 11.67 -16.66
N GLN A 169 -6.38 10.41 -16.76
CA GLN A 169 -5.70 9.19 -16.35
C GLN A 169 -4.35 8.96 -17.07
N ALA A 170 -4.06 9.73 -18.13
CA ALA A 170 -2.91 9.51 -18.98
C ALA A 170 -1.56 9.69 -18.29
N SER A 171 -1.41 10.59 -17.30
CA SER A 171 -0.11 10.71 -16.62
C SER A 171 0.21 9.46 -15.80
N ILE A 172 -0.75 8.97 -15.03
CA ILE A 172 -0.62 7.74 -14.23
C ILE A 172 -0.48 6.53 -15.16
N ARG A 173 -1.26 6.46 -16.24
CA ARG A 173 -1.11 5.41 -17.25
C ARG A 173 0.25 5.47 -17.96
N ARG A 174 0.74 6.66 -18.32
CA ARG A 174 2.08 6.85 -18.93
C ARG A 174 3.18 6.37 -17.98
N GLN A 175 3.09 6.72 -16.69
CA GLN A 175 4.05 6.26 -15.70
C GLN A 175 3.94 4.76 -15.44
N ALA A 176 2.72 4.22 -15.44
CA ALA A 176 2.51 2.79 -15.29
C ALA A 176 3.01 1.97 -16.48
N ILE A 177 2.87 2.47 -17.71
CA ILE A 177 3.46 1.85 -18.90
C ILE A 177 5.00 1.84 -18.80
N LYS A 178 5.58 2.85 -18.13
CA LYS A 178 7.03 2.94 -17.90
C LYS A 178 7.52 2.06 -16.75
N LEU A 179 6.64 1.47 -15.94
CA LEU A 179 7.06 0.57 -14.86
C LEU A 179 7.60 -0.73 -15.47
N PRO A 180 8.90 -1.05 -15.27
CA PRO A 180 9.47 -2.29 -15.79
C PRO A 180 8.75 -3.51 -15.22
N THR A 181 8.37 -4.45 -16.08
CA THR A 181 7.78 -5.73 -15.64
C THR A 181 8.69 -6.47 -14.66
N ALA A 182 10.01 -6.26 -14.77
CA ALA A 182 11.01 -6.79 -13.84
C ALA A 182 10.76 -6.31 -12.40
N ASP A 183 10.49 -5.02 -12.18
CA ASP A 183 10.26 -4.44 -10.85
C ASP A 183 8.98 -5.00 -10.22
N VAL A 184 7.92 -5.12 -11.02
CA VAL A 184 6.65 -5.67 -10.55
C VAL A 184 6.78 -7.17 -10.23
N THR A 185 7.56 -7.89 -11.04
CA THR A 185 7.89 -9.30 -10.77
C THR A 185 8.75 -9.45 -9.52
N ALA A 186 9.74 -8.56 -9.31
CA ALA A 186 10.58 -8.56 -8.11
C ALA A 186 9.74 -8.30 -6.85
N ALA A 187 8.81 -7.34 -6.90
CA ALA A 187 7.87 -7.09 -5.81
C ALA A 187 6.98 -8.30 -5.51
N CYS A 188 6.44 -8.95 -6.54
CA CYS A 188 5.64 -10.17 -6.40
C CYS A 188 6.50 -11.35 -5.85
N LYS A 189 7.79 -11.46 -6.22
CA LYS A 189 8.72 -12.47 -5.67
C LYS A 189 9.10 -12.21 -4.20
N ALA A 190 9.21 -10.94 -3.80
CA ALA A 190 9.49 -10.55 -2.41
C ALA A 190 8.34 -10.87 -1.46
N PHE A 191 7.14 -11.21 -1.95
CA PHE A 191 5.99 -11.49 -1.10
C PHE A 191 6.26 -12.62 -0.09
N ARG A 192 6.97 -13.67 -0.50
CA ARG A 192 7.31 -14.77 0.41
C ARG A 192 8.25 -14.31 1.53
N SER A 193 9.32 -13.61 1.21
CA SER A 193 10.27 -13.12 2.22
C SER A 193 9.62 -12.12 3.18
N LEU A 194 8.66 -11.31 2.71
CA LEU A 194 7.86 -10.44 3.57
C LEU A 194 6.98 -11.23 4.55
N ILE A 195 6.36 -12.33 4.12
CA ILE A 195 5.60 -13.22 5.01
C ILE A 195 6.51 -13.83 6.07
N GLU A 196 7.66 -14.35 5.65
CA GLU A 196 8.65 -14.95 6.55
C GLU A 196 9.16 -13.92 7.57
N ALA A 197 9.46 -12.69 7.15
CA ALA A 197 9.85 -11.60 8.05
C ALA A 197 8.75 -11.26 9.07
N VAL A 198 7.47 -11.26 8.67
CA VAL A 198 6.36 -11.04 9.62
C VAL A 198 6.26 -12.18 10.62
N ILE A 199 6.52 -13.42 10.20
CA ILE A 199 6.53 -14.59 11.09
C ILE A 199 7.70 -14.48 12.09
N SER A 200 8.90 -14.15 11.63
CA SER A 200 10.08 -13.91 12.48
C SER A 200 9.87 -12.75 13.46
N ALA A 201 9.10 -11.74 13.07
CA ALA A 201 8.72 -10.62 13.94
C ALA A 201 7.50 -10.92 14.83
N GLU A 202 7.04 -12.17 14.92
CA GLU A 202 5.87 -12.60 15.70
C GLU A 202 4.58 -11.81 15.38
N GLY A 203 4.38 -11.49 14.11
CA GLY A 203 3.26 -10.66 13.65
C GLY A 203 3.45 -9.16 13.81
N GLY A 204 4.65 -8.73 14.23
CA GLY A 204 5.06 -7.33 14.34
C GLY A 204 5.17 -6.60 13.00
N ASN A 205 5.48 -5.30 13.09
CA ASN A 205 5.85 -4.52 11.91
C ASN A 205 7.27 -4.92 11.48
N ILE A 206 7.46 -5.07 10.18
CA ILE A 206 8.76 -5.32 9.56
C ILE A 206 9.28 -3.99 8.99
N VAL A 207 10.60 -3.79 9.05
CA VAL A 207 11.30 -2.57 8.60
C VAL A 207 12.29 -2.96 7.52
#